data_AF-A0A7V4HHN5-F1
#
_entry.id   AF-A0A7V4HHN5-F1
#
_cell.length_a   1.000
_cell.length_b   1.000
_cell.length_c   1.000
_cell.angle_alpha   90.00
_cell.angle_beta   90.00
_cell.angle_gamma   90.00
#
_symmetry.space_group_name_H-M   'P 1'
#
loop_
_entity.id
_entity.type
_entity.pdbx_description
1 polymer ?
#
loop_
_entity_poly.entity_id
_entity_poly.type
_entity_poly.pdbx_seq_one_letter_code
_entity_poly.pdbx_strand_id
1 'polypeptide(L)'
;MRILSGVFNSIQKWLFPALEDEIGELTEKQKEFIRAVEALELGKYLGAFQWKGAGRKRSNRLSLLKAFVAKSVFGHQTTKALIENLSGNPATRRLCGWEGAGEIPSEPTFSRAFEEFA
;
A
#
# COMPACT_ATOMS: atom_id res chain seq x y z
N MET A 1 14.32 13.02 -17.78
CA MET A 1 12.95 12.97 -17.22
C MET A 1 12.84 13.93 -16.03
N ARG A 2 12.66 15.24 -16.26
CA ARG A 2 12.58 16.29 -15.19
C ARG A 2 11.17 16.84 -14.98
N ILE A 3 10.30 16.72 -16.00
CA ILE A 3 8.96 17.30 -15.99
C ILE A 3 8.03 16.52 -15.04
N LEU A 4 8.07 15.19 -15.10
CA LEU A 4 7.29 14.34 -14.19
C LEU A 4 7.70 14.57 -12.73
N SER A 5 9.00 14.57 -12.40
CA SER A 5 9.46 14.82 -11.03
C SER A 5 9.04 16.19 -10.48
N GLY A 6 8.99 17.23 -11.33
CA GLY A 6 8.55 18.57 -10.93
C GLY A 6 7.06 18.62 -10.61
N VAL A 7 6.23 18.02 -11.48
CA VAL A 7 4.77 17.96 -11.28
C VAL A 7 4.42 17.10 -10.06
N PHE A 8 5.01 15.91 -9.92
CA PHE A 8 4.79 15.05 -8.75
C PHE A 8 5.21 15.76 -7.46
N ASN A 9 6.39 16.39 -7.40
CA ASN A 9 6.80 17.17 -6.23
C ASN A 9 5.83 18.30 -5.90
N SER A 10 5.23 18.96 -6.90
CA SER A 10 4.23 20.01 -6.67
C SER A 10 2.93 19.46 -6.07
N ILE A 11 2.49 18.27 -6.49
CA ILE A 11 1.31 17.59 -5.91
C ILE A 11 1.60 17.11 -4.49
N GLN A 12 2.79 16.55 -4.23
CA GLN A 12 3.18 16.08 -2.90
C GLN A 12 3.17 17.17 -1.83
N LYS A 13 3.46 18.43 -2.21
CA LYS A 13 3.36 19.58 -1.30
C LYS A 13 1.96 19.80 -0.73
N TRP A 14 0.93 19.40 -1.46
CA TRP A 14 -0.46 19.50 -1.02
C TRP A 14 -0.95 18.19 -0.39
N LEU A 15 -0.47 17.06 -0.90
CA LEU A 15 -0.88 15.74 -0.42
C LEU A 15 -0.35 15.41 0.97
N PHE A 16 0.95 15.60 1.23
CA PHE A 16 1.54 15.19 2.50
C PHE A 16 0.93 15.91 3.70
N PRO A 17 0.72 17.24 3.69
CA PRO A 17 0.05 17.91 4.80
C PRO A 17 -1.35 17.35 5.06
N ALA A 18 -2.15 17.12 4.00
CA ALA A 18 -3.49 16.58 4.14
C ALA A 18 -3.49 15.15 4.72
N LEU A 19 -2.50 14.32 4.36
CA LEU A 19 -2.33 12.99 4.95
C LEU A 19 -1.83 13.08 6.40
N GLU A 20 -0.87 13.95 6.68
CA GLU A 20 -0.32 14.15 8.03
C GLU A 20 -1.40 14.62 9.02
N ASP A 21 -2.35 15.44 8.56
CA ASP A 21 -3.52 15.85 9.34
C ASP A 21 -4.43 14.66 9.72
N GLU A 22 -4.52 13.63 8.87
CA GLU A 22 -5.41 12.48 9.07
C GLU A 22 -4.74 11.32 9.84
N ILE A 23 -3.47 11.02 9.54
CA ILE A 23 -2.77 9.83 10.03
C ILE A 23 -1.54 10.11 10.88
N GLY A 24 -1.23 11.39 11.11
CA GLY A 24 -0.06 11.85 11.87
C GLY A 24 1.18 12.02 11.00
N GLU A 25 2.26 12.51 11.62
CA GLU A 25 3.51 12.82 10.94
C GLU A 25 4.05 11.64 10.11
N LEU A 26 4.39 11.91 8.85
CA LEU A 26 4.91 10.91 7.94
C LEU A 26 6.43 10.82 8.03
N THR A 27 6.93 9.61 8.27
CA THR A 27 8.36 9.32 8.14
C THR A 27 8.81 9.43 6.69
N GLU A 28 10.10 9.69 6.46
CA GLU A 28 10.66 9.74 5.10
C GLU A 28 10.43 8.45 4.32
N LYS A 29 10.43 7.31 5.01
CA LYS A 29 10.15 6.02 4.39
C LYS A 29 8.69 5.88 3.94
N GLN A 30 7.74 6.40 4.72
CA GLN A 30 6.33 6.45 4.33
C GLN A 30 6.11 7.42 3.15
N LYS A 31 6.81 8.56 3.12
CA LYS A 31 6.80 9.48 1.97
C LYS A 31 7.36 8.82 0.71
N GLU A 32 8.44 8.04 0.82
CA GLU A 32 8.99 7.23 -0.27
C GLU A 32 7.95 6.22 -0.78
N PHE A 33 7.26 5.54 0.13
CA PHE A 33 6.19 4.60 -0.22
C PHE A 33 5.04 5.27 -0.98
N ILE A 34 4.57 6.44 -0.52
CA ILE A 34 3.50 7.19 -1.18
C ILE A 34 3.91 7.54 -2.62
N ARG A 35 5.12 8.10 -2.80
CA ARG A 35 5.65 8.42 -4.14
C ARG A 35 5.71 7.19 -5.04
N ALA A 36 6.11 6.03 -4.50
CA ALA A 36 6.15 4.78 -5.26
C ALA A 36 4.75 4.33 -5.70
N VAL A 37 3.77 4.34 -4.79
CA VAL A 37 2.38 3.95 -5.09
C VAL A 37 1.76 4.87 -6.14
N GLU A 38 1.98 6.17 -6.05
CA GLU A 38 1.50 7.14 -7.03
C GLU A 38 2.14 6.95 -8.40
N ALA A 39 3.46 6.80 -8.45
CA ALA A 39 4.19 6.62 -9.70
C ALA A 39 3.79 5.33 -10.43
N LEU A 40 3.42 4.28 -9.68
CA LEU A 40 2.97 3.02 -10.25
C LEU A 40 1.52 3.08 -10.75
N GLU A 41 0.71 4.05 -10.32
CA GLU A 41 -0.71 4.15 -10.69
C GLU A 41 -1.45 2.80 -10.52
N LEU A 42 -1.30 2.17 -9.35
CA LEU A 42 -1.69 0.77 -9.07
C LEU A 42 -3.11 0.39 -9.53
N GLY A 43 -4.05 1.34 -9.59
CA GLY A 43 -5.39 1.15 -10.11
C GLY A 43 -5.45 0.54 -11.51
N LYS A 44 -4.47 0.83 -12.38
CA LYS A 44 -4.39 0.31 -13.75
C LYS A 44 -4.22 -1.21 -13.82
N TYR A 45 -3.62 -1.82 -12.80
CA TYR A 45 -3.37 -3.26 -12.75
C TYR A 45 -4.48 -4.05 -12.08
N LEU A 46 -5.42 -3.38 -11.38
CA LEU A 46 -6.43 -4.08 -10.58
C LEU A 46 -7.38 -4.93 -11.41
N GLY A 47 -7.61 -4.59 -12.68
CA GLY A 47 -8.49 -5.32 -13.59
C GLY A 47 -8.16 -6.81 -13.68
N ALA A 48 -6.87 -7.15 -13.71
CA ALA A 48 -6.40 -8.54 -13.78
C ALA A 48 -6.73 -9.35 -12.52
N PHE A 49 -6.88 -8.68 -11.37
CA PHE A 49 -7.02 -9.33 -10.06
C PHE A 49 -8.44 -9.26 -9.49
N GLN A 50 -9.40 -8.72 -10.25
CA GLN A 50 -10.77 -8.52 -9.76
C GLN A 50 -11.49 -9.84 -9.49
N TRP A 51 -12.31 -9.82 -8.45
CA TRP A 51 -13.18 -10.94 -8.12
C TRP A 51 -14.34 -11.01 -9.12
N LYS A 52 -14.49 -12.15 -9.79
CA LYS A 52 -15.49 -12.37 -10.86
C LYS A 52 -16.87 -12.82 -10.35
N GLY A 53 -17.18 -12.63 -9.08
CA GLY A 53 -18.51 -12.93 -8.52
C GLY A 53 -18.75 -14.37 -8.04
N ALA A 54 -17.76 -15.26 -8.12
CA ALA A 54 -17.89 -16.65 -7.67
C ALA A 54 -17.24 -16.90 -6.29
N GLY A 55 -17.99 -17.49 -5.36
CA GLY A 55 -17.50 -17.91 -4.02
C GLY A 55 -17.42 -16.77 -2.99
N ARG A 56 -16.54 -16.92 -1.98
CA ARG A 56 -16.32 -15.88 -0.96
C ARG A 56 -15.64 -14.67 -1.59
N LYS A 57 -16.17 -13.46 -1.32
CA LYS A 57 -15.54 -12.20 -1.74
C LYS A 57 -14.09 -12.14 -1.25
N ARG A 58 -13.17 -11.84 -2.17
CA ARG A 58 -11.74 -11.72 -1.88
C ARG A 58 -11.46 -10.45 -1.06
N SER A 59 -10.38 -10.47 -0.29
CA SER A 59 -9.84 -9.27 0.37
C SER A 59 -9.51 -8.18 -0.66
N ASN A 60 -9.51 -6.92 -0.22
CA ASN A 60 -9.28 -5.78 -1.09
C ASN A 60 -7.93 -5.89 -1.82
N ARG A 61 -7.97 -6.03 -3.15
CA ARG A 61 -6.77 -6.19 -3.98
C ARG A 61 -5.92 -4.95 -4.04
N LEU A 62 -6.51 -3.75 -3.99
CA LEU A 62 -5.74 -2.52 -3.94
C LEU A 62 -4.94 -2.45 -2.64
N SER A 63 -5.54 -2.81 -1.50
CA SER A 63 -4.84 -2.81 -0.22
C SER A 63 -3.70 -3.83 -0.20
N LEU A 64 -3.93 -5.03 -0.73
CA LEU A 64 -2.90 -6.05 -0.86
C LEU A 64 -1.78 -5.64 -1.83
N LEU A 65 -2.11 -4.97 -2.95
CA LEU A 65 -1.11 -4.50 -3.92
C LEU A 65 -0.27 -3.36 -3.34
N LYS A 66 -0.89 -2.44 -2.59
CA LYS A 66 -0.17 -1.45 -1.78
C LYS A 66 0.76 -2.12 -0.77
N ALA A 67 0.30 -3.16 -0.10
CA ALA A 67 1.13 -3.90 0.86
C ALA A 67 2.29 -4.66 0.19
N PHE A 68 2.12 -5.12 -1.06
CA PHE A 68 3.20 -5.70 -1.86
C PHE A 68 4.29 -4.68 -2.19
N VAL A 69 3.90 -3.45 -2.57
CA VAL A 69 4.82 -2.33 -2.76
C VAL A 69 5.50 -1.97 -1.43
N ALA A 70 4.75 -1.89 -0.33
CA ALA A 70 5.26 -1.61 1.00
C ALA A 70 6.31 -2.63 1.45
N LYS A 71 6.11 -3.92 1.16
CA LYS A 71 7.10 -4.97 1.45
C LYS A 71 8.47 -4.62 0.87
N SER A 72 8.47 -4.18 -0.40
CA SER A 72 9.68 -3.85 -1.14
C SER A 72 10.28 -2.52 -0.67
N VAL A 73 9.45 -1.47 -0.52
CA VAL A 73 9.92 -0.14 -0.10
C VAL A 73 10.49 -0.20 1.31
N PHE A 74 9.78 -0.80 2.27
CA PHE A 74 10.23 -0.89 3.67
C PHE A 74 11.29 -1.97 3.93
N GLY A 75 11.65 -2.76 2.92
CA GLY A 75 12.72 -3.76 3.02
C GLY A 75 12.37 -4.99 3.87
N HIS A 76 11.08 -5.31 4.01
CA HIS A 76 10.63 -6.50 4.75
C HIS A 76 10.93 -7.77 3.95
N GLN A 77 11.80 -8.63 4.50
CA GLN A 77 12.20 -9.88 3.85
C GLN A 77 11.07 -10.91 3.83
N THR A 78 10.23 -10.95 4.87
CA THR A 78 9.15 -11.93 5.02
C THR A 78 7.78 -11.26 5.05
N THR A 79 6.76 -12.00 4.65
CA THR A 79 5.37 -11.54 4.70
C THR A 79 4.91 -11.37 6.15
N LYS A 80 5.34 -12.26 7.05
CA LYS A 80 5.13 -12.11 8.49
C LYS A 80 5.68 -10.79 9.04
N ALA A 81 6.91 -10.40 8.69
CA ALA A 81 7.50 -9.13 9.16
C ALA A 81 6.71 -7.91 8.65
N LEU A 82 6.20 -7.96 7.41
CA LEU A 82 5.29 -6.94 6.90
C LEU A 82 3.99 -6.87 7.72
N ILE A 83 3.37 -8.02 8.03
CA ILE A 83 2.11 -8.06 8.79
C ILE A 83 2.31 -7.54 10.22
N GLU A 84 3.43 -7.86 10.85
CA GLU A 84 3.81 -7.32 12.17
C GLU A 84 3.96 -5.80 12.11
N ASN A 85 4.62 -5.27 11.07
CA ASN A 85 4.72 -3.82 10.86
C ASN A 85 3.34 -3.16 10.65
N LEU A 86 2.49 -3.72 9.79
CA LEU A 86 1.13 -3.21 9.56
C LEU A 86 0.27 -3.28 10.83
N SER A 87 0.46 -4.29 11.67
CA SER A 87 -0.30 -4.41 12.92
C SER A 87 0.16 -3.37 13.95
N GLY A 88 1.47 -3.14 14.07
CA GLY A 88 2.07 -2.24 15.05
C GLY A 88 2.17 -0.77 14.63
N ASN A 89 2.07 -0.45 13.34
CA ASN A 89 2.19 0.92 12.82
C ASN A 89 0.88 1.37 12.14
N PRO A 90 0.04 2.17 12.84
CA PRO A 90 -1.24 2.63 12.30
C PRO A 90 -1.11 3.46 11.01
N ALA A 91 -0.11 4.32 10.91
CA ALA A 91 0.10 5.15 9.72
C ALA A 91 0.40 4.29 8.49
N THR A 92 1.32 3.33 8.61
CA THR A 92 1.63 2.39 7.51
C THR A 92 0.43 1.53 7.12
N ARG A 93 -0.36 1.09 8.11
CA ARG A 93 -1.59 0.32 7.90
C ARG A 93 -2.61 1.11 7.10
N ARG A 94 -2.87 2.35 7.49
CA ARG A 94 -3.81 3.26 6.84
C ARG A 94 -3.37 3.64 5.43
N LEU A 95 -2.08 3.87 5.22
CA LEU A 95 -1.53 4.10 3.88
C LEU A 95 -1.82 2.92 2.92
N CYS A 96 -1.79 1.68 3.44
CA CYS A 96 -2.21 0.50 2.70
C CYS A 96 -3.74 0.36 2.55
N GLY A 97 -4.55 1.13 3.27
CA GLY A 97 -6.00 1.16 3.17
C GLY A 97 -6.72 0.23 4.15
N TRP A 98 -6.12 -0.02 5.32
CA TRP A 98 -6.77 -0.69 6.46
C TRP A 98 -6.84 0.28 7.64
N GLU A 99 -8.01 0.41 8.27
CA GLU A 99 -8.15 1.29 9.43
C GLU A 99 -7.73 0.57 10.72
N GLY A 100 -8.33 -0.59 10.95
CA GLY A 100 -8.04 -1.44 12.11
C GLY A 100 -7.04 -2.55 11.83
N ALA A 101 -6.30 -2.98 12.87
CA ALA A 101 -5.45 -4.17 12.80
C ALA A 101 -6.24 -5.45 12.46
N GLY A 102 -7.51 -5.52 12.91
CA GLY A 102 -8.40 -6.65 12.62
C GLY A 102 -8.85 -6.76 11.15
N GLU A 103 -8.61 -5.73 10.33
CA GLU A 103 -8.90 -5.78 8.89
C GLU A 103 -7.77 -6.40 8.08
N ILE A 104 -6.58 -6.53 8.68
CA ILE A 104 -5.40 -7.13 8.03
C ILE A 104 -5.70 -8.61 7.78
N PRO A 105 -5.66 -9.08 6.52
CA PRO A 105 -5.86 -10.48 6.22
C PRO A 105 -4.77 -11.38 6.82
N SER A 106 -5.07 -12.68 6.93
CA SER A 106 -4.07 -13.66 7.36
C SER A 106 -2.91 -13.78 6.37
N GLU A 107 -1.74 -14.21 6.86
CA GLU A 107 -0.52 -14.41 6.06
C GLU A 107 -0.74 -15.26 4.79
N PRO A 108 -1.49 -16.39 4.80
CA PRO A 108 -1.77 -17.13 3.58
C PRO A 108 -2.53 -16.33 2.51
N THR A 109 -3.31 -15.33 2.92
CA THR A 109 -4.02 -14.43 1.98
C THR A 109 -3.04 -13.48 1.30
N PHE A 110 -2.04 -12.97 2.03
CA PHE A 110 -0.96 -12.19 1.46
C PHE A 110 -0.13 -13.03 0.48
N SER A 111 0.31 -14.23 0.87
CA SER A 111 1.15 -15.08 0.02
C SER A 111 0.46 -15.38 -1.33
N ARG A 112 -0.79 -15.84 -1.31
CA ARG A 112 -1.56 -16.08 -2.53
C ARG A 112 -1.75 -14.82 -3.37
N ALA A 113 -1.94 -13.66 -2.75
CA ALA A 113 -2.07 -12.40 -3.46
C ALA A 113 -0.75 -12.00 -4.13
N PHE A 114 0.36 -12.15 -3.42
CA PHE A 114 1.69 -11.76 -3.91
C PHE A 114 2.16 -12.68 -5.03
N GLU A 115 1.83 -13.97 -4.98
CA GLU A 115 2.04 -14.91 -6.09
C GLU A 115 1.26 -14.52 -7.36
N GLU A 116 0.09 -13.89 -7.23
CA GLU A 116 -0.65 -13.39 -8.40
C GLU A 116 -0.04 -12.09 -8.96
N PHE A 117 0.68 -11.31 -8.15
CA PHE A 117 1.23 -10.00 -8.55
C PHE A 117 2.62 -10.07 -9.18
N ALA A 118 3.40 -11.11 -8.84
CA ALA A 118 4.77 -11.33 -9.31
C ALA A 118 4.80 -12.11 -10.63
#